data_AF-A0AAV8TLL1-F1
#
_entry.id   AF-A0AAV8TLL1-F1
#
_cell.length_a   1.000
_cell.length_b   1.000
_cell.length_c   1.000
_cell.angle_alpha   90.00
_cell.angle_beta   90.00
_cell.angle_gamma   90.00
#
_symmetry.space_group_name_H-M   'P 1'
#
loop_
_entity.id
_entity.type
_entity.pdbx_description
1 polymer ?
#
loop_
_entity_poly.entity_id
_entity_poly.type
_entity_poly.pdbx_seq_one_letter_code
_entity_poly.pdbx_strand_id
1 'polypeptide(L)'
;MFLIVKIETARLLRKNPTSNKLYRVVFWLNPEVRGSTTVAAEPTWGEEYRLELEAGQNCRFLYMEVLSFSRPADSDPGTSTGVAVVGRVRIRLPRLTGRKEGGVYALVRLEGDGCIESGKVLVYTKVVGDDF
;
A
#
# COMPACT_ATOMS: atom_id res chain seq x y z
N MET A 1 -11.12 -18.21 5.87
CA MET A 1 -11.59 -16.80 5.75
C MET A 1 -10.51 -16.02 5.04
N PHE A 2 -10.88 -15.06 4.21
CA PHE A 2 -9.91 -14.25 3.48
C PHE A 2 -10.30 -12.78 3.42
N LEU A 3 -9.30 -11.93 3.35
CA LEU A 3 -9.43 -10.52 3.08
C LEU A 3 -9.16 -10.27 1.59
N ILE A 4 -10.13 -9.69 0.91
CA ILE A 4 -9.93 -9.10 -0.40
C ILE A 4 -9.46 -7.66 -0.22
N VAL A 5 -8.35 -7.28 -0.86
CA VAL A 5 -7.79 -5.93 -0.87
C VAL A 5 -7.72 -5.46 -2.33
N LYS A 6 -8.41 -4.37 -2.65
CA LYS A 6 -8.34 -3.70 -3.95
C LYS A 6 -7.62 -2.37 -3.82
N ILE A 7 -6.57 -2.17 -4.61
CA ILE A 7 -5.72 -0.98 -4.60
C ILE A 7 -5.90 -0.28 -5.95
N GLU A 8 -6.59 0.87 -5.93
CA GLU A 8 -6.96 1.56 -7.17
C GLU A 8 -5.84 2.50 -7.63
N THR A 9 -5.47 3.46 -6.78
CA THR A 9 -4.54 4.53 -7.13
C THR A 9 -3.96 5.23 -5.91
N ALA A 10 -2.80 5.87 -6.06
CA ALA A 10 -2.26 6.85 -5.13
C ALA A 10 -2.11 8.21 -5.81
N ARG A 11 -2.44 9.29 -5.11
CA ARG A 11 -2.45 10.65 -5.67
C ARG A 11 -1.92 11.67 -4.67
N LEU A 12 -1.66 12.88 -5.17
CA LEU A 12 -1.08 13.97 -4.36
C LEU A 12 0.24 13.56 -3.69
N LEU A 13 0.93 12.58 -4.27
CA LEU A 13 2.28 12.23 -3.85
C LEU A 13 3.16 13.44 -4.12
N ARG A 14 3.92 13.89 -3.13
CA ARG A 14 4.81 15.05 -3.27
C ARG A 14 5.73 14.82 -4.48
N LYS A 15 5.43 15.46 -5.60
CA LYS A 15 6.22 15.38 -6.83
C LYS A 15 7.51 16.14 -6.60
N ASN A 16 8.65 15.50 -6.88
CA ASN A 16 9.84 16.25 -7.21
C ASN A 16 9.79 16.48 -8.74
N PRO A 17 9.72 17.73 -9.24
CA PRO A 17 9.48 18.02 -10.65
C PRO A 17 10.50 17.40 -11.62
N THR A 18 11.65 16.95 -11.13
CA THR A 18 12.72 16.30 -11.91
C THR A 18 12.71 14.76 -11.88
N SER A 19 11.77 14.11 -11.18
CA SER A 19 11.92 12.68 -10.88
C SER A 19 11.08 11.75 -11.76
N ASN A 20 11.76 10.97 -12.63
CA ASN A 20 11.24 9.75 -13.29
C ASN A 20 11.05 8.64 -12.25
N LYS A 21 10.13 8.83 -11.31
CA LYS A 21 9.85 7.86 -10.24
C LYS A 21 8.84 6.82 -10.71
N LEU A 22 9.12 5.58 -10.36
CA LEU A 22 8.16 4.49 -10.38
C LEU A 22 7.62 4.28 -8.98
N TYR A 23 6.42 3.72 -8.85
CA TYR A 23 5.75 3.51 -7.58
C TYR A 23 5.25 2.08 -7.47
N ARG A 24 5.23 1.57 -6.24
CA ARG A 24 4.50 0.34 -5.89
C ARG A 24 3.90 0.48 -4.51
N VAL A 25 2.85 -0.27 -4.24
CA VAL A 25 2.30 -0.43 -2.89
C VAL A 25 2.73 -1.77 -2.34
N VAL A 26 3.24 -1.80 -1.12
CA VAL A 26 3.44 -3.02 -0.34
C VAL A 26 2.43 -2.99 0.80
N PHE A 27 1.80 -4.12 1.08
CA PHE A 27 0.77 -4.21 2.10
C PHE A 27 0.81 -5.55 2.82
N TRP A 28 0.40 -5.55 4.08
CA TRP A 28 0.46 -6.75 4.91
C TRP A 28 -0.50 -6.68 6.10
N LEU A 29 -0.86 -7.85 6.61
CA LEU A 29 -1.62 -8.01 7.86
C LEU A 29 -0.68 -8.32 9.04
N ASN A 30 0.34 -9.13 8.76
CA ASN A 30 1.43 -9.51 9.64
C ASN A 30 2.69 -9.77 8.77
N PRO A 31 3.87 -10.03 9.35
CA PRO A 31 5.10 -10.22 8.58
C PRO A 31 5.06 -11.36 7.53
N GLU A 32 4.22 -12.37 7.73
CA GLU A 32 4.12 -13.57 6.90
C GLU A 32 3.08 -13.39 5.77
N VAL A 33 2.00 -12.65 6.05
CA VAL A 33 0.90 -12.40 5.11
C VAL A 33 1.05 -11.00 4.50
N ARG A 34 1.70 -10.95 3.33
CA ARG A 34 2.02 -9.72 2.58
C ARG A 34 1.77 -9.85 1.08
N GLY A 35 1.55 -8.71 0.43
CA GLY A 35 1.46 -8.60 -1.02
C GLY A 35 2.05 -7.27 -1.50
N SER A 36 2.15 -7.13 -2.82
CA SER A 36 2.58 -5.88 -3.44
C SER A 36 2.01 -5.71 -4.83
N THR A 37 1.74 -4.46 -5.20
CA THR A 37 1.31 -4.12 -6.56
C THR A 37 2.44 -4.28 -7.57
N THR A 38 2.09 -4.29 -8.86
CA THR A 38 3.07 -4.02 -9.91
C THR A 38 3.67 -2.61 -9.77
N VAL A 39 4.82 -2.42 -10.40
CA VAL A 39 5.54 -1.15 -10.43
C VAL A 39 4.99 -0.27 -11.55
N ALA A 40 4.56 0.96 -11.25
CA ALA A 40 3.94 1.86 -12.21
C ALA A 40 4.49 3.30 -12.10
N ALA A 41 4.71 3.97 -13.24
CA ALA A 41 5.12 5.38 -13.26
C ALA A 41 3.97 6.31 -12.86
N GLU A 42 2.78 6.00 -13.37
CA GLU A 42 1.53 6.58 -12.91
C GLU A 42 0.93 5.62 -11.87
N PRO A 43 0.76 6.05 -10.61
CA PRO A 43 0.31 5.20 -9.52
C PRO A 43 -1.19 4.87 -9.62
N THR A 44 -1.59 4.17 -10.69
CA THR A 44 -2.92 3.62 -10.94
C THR A 44 -2.72 2.14 -11.22
N TRP A 45 -3.23 1.29 -10.33
CA TRP A 45 -3.04 -0.16 -10.38
C TRP A 45 -4.35 -0.87 -10.73
N GLY A 46 -5.42 -0.57 -10.00
CA GLY A 46 -6.70 -1.27 -10.16
C GLY A 46 -6.63 -2.76 -9.79
N GLU A 47 -5.62 -3.15 -9.03
CA GLU A 47 -5.29 -4.55 -8.72
C GLU A 47 -6.02 -5.04 -7.47
N GLU A 48 -6.36 -6.34 -7.46
CA GLU A 48 -7.06 -7.00 -6.37
C GLU A 48 -6.27 -8.21 -5.86
N TYR A 49 -6.28 -8.39 -4.55
CA TYR A 49 -5.49 -9.38 -3.84
C TYR A 49 -6.33 -10.13 -2.82
N ARG A 50 -6.07 -11.44 -2.70
CA ARG A 50 -6.65 -12.30 -1.66
C ARG A 50 -5.58 -12.63 -0.63
N LEU A 51 -5.81 -12.23 0.62
CA LEU A 51 -4.96 -12.55 1.77
C LEU A 51 -5.70 -13.51 2.70
N GLU A 52 -5.02 -14.57 3.15
CA GLU A 52 -5.59 -15.50 4.10
C GLU A 52 -5.66 -14.87 5.50
N LEU A 53 -6.81 -15.06 6.17
CA LEU A 53 -7.02 -14.69 7.56
C LEU A 53 -7.08 -15.97 8.38
N GLU A 54 -5.96 -16.31 9.03
CA GLU A 54 -5.88 -17.50 9.86
C GLU A 54 -6.65 -17.32 11.17
N ALA A 55 -7.32 -18.39 11.60
CA ALA A 55 -7.98 -18.43 12.90
C ALA A 55 -6.94 -18.27 14.02
N GLY A 56 -7.16 -17.30 14.92
CA GLY A 56 -6.25 -17.00 16.03
C GLY A 56 -5.28 -15.85 15.77
N GLN A 57 -5.08 -15.42 14.52
CA GLN A 57 -4.32 -14.20 14.23
C GLN A 57 -5.17 -12.95 14.53
N ASN A 58 -4.69 -12.09 15.42
CA ASN A 58 -5.37 -10.84 15.78
C ASN A 58 -5.10 -9.73 14.73
N CYS A 59 -5.48 -9.99 13.48
CA CYS A 59 -5.32 -9.08 12.36
C CYS A 59 -6.41 -7.99 12.43
N ARG A 60 -6.11 -6.87 13.10
CA ARG A 60 -7.05 -5.73 13.23
C ARG A 60 -6.90 -4.68 12.13
N PHE A 61 -5.73 -4.65 11.50
CA PHE A 61 -5.35 -3.61 10.57
C PHE A 61 -4.63 -4.19 9.35
N LEU A 62 -4.88 -3.58 8.20
CA LEU A 62 -4.05 -3.65 7.01
C LEU A 62 -3.03 -2.51 7.07
N TYR A 63 -1.75 -2.85 7.02
CA TYR A 63 -0.66 -1.90 6.92
C TYR A 63 -0.26 -1.76 5.45
N MET A 64 0.01 -0.54 5.01
CA MET A 64 0.41 -0.28 3.63
C MET A 64 1.50 0.79 3.58
N GLU A 65 2.44 0.60 2.66
CA GLU A 65 3.46 1.58 2.29
C GLU A 65 3.43 1.81 0.80
N VAL A 66 3.46 3.08 0.40
CA VAL A 66 3.74 3.47 -0.98
C VAL A 66 5.24 3.71 -1.08
N LEU A 67 5.89 2.94 -1.95
CA LEU A 67 7.32 3.07 -2.23
C LEU A 67 7.50 3.80 -3.56
N SER A 68 8.57 4.59 -3.64
CA SER A 68 9.07 5.12 -4.91
C SER A 68 10.42 4.52 -5.23
N PHE A 69 10.67 4.32 -6.52
CA PHE A 69 11.91 3.83 -7.09
C PHE A 69 12.41 4.87 -8.08
N SER A 70 13.71 5.14 -8.07
CA SER A 70 14.34 5.79 -9.23
C SER A 70 14.38 4.79 -10.38
N ARG A 71 14.12 5.24 -11.61
CA ARG A 71 14.55 4.43 -12.77
C ARG A 71 16.08 4.27 -12.70
N PRO A 72 16.63 3.09 -13.03
CA PRO A 72 18.07 2.97 -13.20
C PRO A 72 18.49 3.98 -14.25
N ALA A 73 19.42 4.88 -13.89
CA ALA A 73 20.16 5.64 -14.88
C ALA A 73 21.27 4.73 -15.42
N ASP A 74 21.63 4.86 -16.70
CA ASP A 74 22.74 4.11 -17.32
C ASP A 74 24.09 4.32 -16.59
N SER A 75 24.16 5.29 -15.67
CA SER A 75 25.33 5.70 -14.89
C SER A 75 25.22 5.45 -13.37
N ASP A 76 24.21 4.73 -12.89
CA ASP A 76 24.08 4.43 -11.46
C ASP A 76 25.18 3.43 -11.02
N PRO A 77 26.07 3.78 -10.07
CA PRO A 77 27.17 2.91 -9.61
C PRO A 77 26.71 1.64 -8.86
N GLY A 78 25.40 1.39 -8.77
CA GLY A 78 24.84 0.13 -8.24
C GLY A 78 24.82 0.04 -6.71
N THR A 79 25.12 1.14 -6.01
CA THR A 79 25.25 1.16 -4.55
C THR A 79 23.94 1.45 -3.80
N SER A 80 22.89 1.91 -4.50
CA SER A 80 21.57 2.16 -3.92
C SER A 80 20.47 1.67 -4.86
N THR A 81 19.46 1.01 -4.31
CA THR A 81 18.27 0.60 -5.07
C THR A 81 17.34 1.79 -5.35
N GLY A 82 17.64 2.97 -4.81
CA GLY A 82 16.81 4.18 -4.97
C GLY A 82 15.41 4.05 -4.37
N VAL A 83 15.18 3.05 -3.50
CA VAL A 83 13.87 2.80 -2.89
C VAL A 83 13.66 3.76 -1.72
N ALA A 84 12.56 4.50 -1.75
CA ALA A 84 12.17 5.39 -0.67
C ALA A 84 10.69 5.19 -0.31
N VAL A 85 10.37 5.23 0.99
CA VAL A 85 8.98 5.24 1.45
C VAL A 85 8.40 6.64 1.23
N VAL A 86 7.37 6.73 0.38
CA VAL A 86 6.63 7.97 0.10
C VAL A 86 5.68 8.28 1.24
N GLY A 87 5.00 7.25 1.74
CA GLY A 87 4.06 7.38 2.84
C GLY A 87 3.49 6.03 3.26
N ARG A 88 2.94 6.03 4.46
CA ARG A 88 2.38 4.87 5.14
C ARG A 88 0.94 5.13 5.50
N VAL A 89 0.15 4.06 5.56
CA VAL A 89 -1.20 4.11 6.10
C VAL A 89 -1.53 2.82 6.83
N ARG A 90 -2.37 2.94 7.86
CA ARG A 90 -2.94 1.81 8.58
C ARG A 90 -4.47 1.88 8.45
N ILE A 91 -5.04 0.87 7.82
CA ILE A 91 -6.47 0.76 7.54
C ILE A 91 -7.07 -0.28 8.47
N ARG A 92 -8.18 0.03 9.14
CA ARG A 92 -8.89 -0.94 9.98
C ARG A 92 -9.60 -1.96 9.08
N LEU A 93 -9.50 -3.25 9.41
CA LEU A 93 -10.21 -4.26 8.65
C LEU A 93 -11.73 -4.16 8.89
N PRO A 94 -12.55 -4.52 7.87
CA PRO A 94 -13.99 -4.60 8.02
C PRO A 94 -14.36 -5.53 9.17
N ARG A 95 -15.33 -5.13 10.00
CA ARG A 95 -15.82 -5.98 11.11
C ARG A 95 -16.89 -6.97 10.66
N LEU A 96 -17.57 -6.66 9.56
CA LEU A 96 -18.68 -7.45 9.03
C LEU A 96 -18.23 -8.17 7.76
N THR A 97 -18.41 -9.49 7.74
CA THR A 97 -18.20 -10.31 6.56
C THR A 97 -19.13 -9.87 5.42
N GLY A 98 -18.66 -9.98 4.18
CA GLY A 98 -19.42 -9.62 2.99
C GLY A 98 -19.52 -8.11 2.70
N ARG A 99 -19.23 -7.23 3.67
CA ARG A 99 -19.28 -5.78 3.47
C ARG A 99 -17.97 -5.28 2.83
N LYS A 100 -18.10 -4.60 1.69
CA LYS A 100 -17.01 -3.81 1.13
C LYS A 100 -16.89 -2.51 1.94
N GLU A 101 -15.74 -2.28 2.55
CA GLU A 101 -15.37 -1.01 3.20
C GLU A 101 -14.15 -0.43 2.51
N GLY A 102 -14.01 0.88 2.49
CA GLY A 102 -12.88 1.51 1.82
C GLY A 102 -13.13 2.96 1.48
N GLY A 103 -12.13 3.56 0.83
CA GLY A 103 -12.16 4.93 0.41
C GLY A 103 -10.76 5.50 0.26
N VAL A 104 -10.69 6.82 0.35
CA VAL A 104 -9.44 7.57 0.23
C VAL A 104 -8.83 7.70 1.61
N TYR A 105 -7.61 7.19 1.78
CA TYR A 105 -6.86 7.30 3.02
C TYR A 105 -5.65 8.22 2.84
N ALA A 106 -5.38 9.04 3.86
CA ALA A 106 -4.18 9.86 3.91
C ALA A 106 -2.95 8.97 4.14
N LEU A 107 -1.92 9.20 3.31
CA LEU A 107 -0.59 8.66 3.51
C LEU A 107 0.18 9.63 4.40
N VAL A 108 0.89 9.10 5.39
CA VAL A 108 1.73 9.90 6.28
C VAL A 108 3.18 9.46 6.19
N ARG A 109 4.10 10.41 6.36
CA ARG A 109 5.54 10.12 6.54
C ARG A 109 6.06 10.84 7.77
N LEU A 110 7.18 10.34 8.30
CA LEU A 110 7.93 11.00 9.35
C LEU A 110 8.68 12.20 8.76
N GLU A 111 8.60 13.34 9.43
CA GLU A 111 9.38 14.54 9.14
C GLU A 111 9.73 15.21 10.48
N GLY A 112 11.02 15.19 10.84
CA GLY A 112 11.47 15.53 12.19
C GLY A 112 10.84 14.62 13.25
N ASP A 113 10.31 15.23 14.31
CA ASP A 113 9.62 14.54 15.41
C ASP A 113 8.14 14.26 15.13
N GLY A 114 7.64 14.61 13.94
CA GLY A 114 6.22 14.58 13.59
C GLY A 114 5.88 13.69 12.40
N CYS A 115 4.58 13.59 12.15
CA CYS A 115 4.01 12.98 10.94
C CYS A 115 3.35 14.07 10.10
N ILE A 116 3.61 14.06 8.79
CA ILE A 116 2.95 14.93 7.82
C ILE A 116 2.26 14.12 6.73
N GLU A 117 1.19 14.68 6.16
CA GLU A 117 0.52 14.08 5.00
C GLU A 117 1.45 14.13 3.77
N SER A 118 1.65 12.98 3.13
CA SER A 118 2.53 12.82 1.97
C SER A 118 1.80 12.40 0.70
N GLY A 119 0.49 12.21 0.78
CA GLY A 119 -0.40 11.93 -0.33
C GLY A 119 -1.65 11.20 0.12
N LYS A 120 -2.37 10.59 -0.82
CA LYS A 120 -3.57 9.80 -0.56
C LYS A 120 -3.58 8.52 -1.38
N VAL A 121 -4.16 7.46 -0.85
CA VAL A 121 -4.35 6.17 -1.53
C VAL A 121 -5.81 5.76 -1.50
N LEU A 122 -6.34 5.25 -2.62
CA LEU A 122 -7.70 4.72 -2.73
C LEU A 122 -7.66 3.21 -2.61
N VAL A 123 -8.25 2.70 -1.54
CA VAL A 123 -8.22 1.27 -1.18
C VAL A 123 -9.61 0.82 -0.77
N TYR A 124 -9.98 -0.38 -1.20
CA TYR A 124 -11.16 -1.09 -0.73
C TYR A 124 -10.79 -2.45 -0.16
N THR A 125 -11.54 -2.88 0.84
CA THR A 125 -11.34 -4.14 1.54
C THR A 125 -12.68 -4.84 1.75
N LYS A 126 -12.67 -6.17 1.73
CA LYS A 126 -13.85 -6.99 2.03
C LYS A 126 -13.39 -8.27 2.71
N VAL A 127 -13.95 -8.59 3.86
CA VAL A 127 -13.75 -9.90 4.49
C VAL A 127 -14.77 -10.87 3.91
N VAL A 128 -14.31 -12.05 3.50
CA VAL A 128 -15.15 -13.11 2.95
C VAL A 128 -14.95 -14.35 3.80
N GLY A 129 -16.06 -14.91 4.31
CA GLY A 129 -16.06 -16.18 5.02
C GLY A 129 -15.76 -17.33 4.06
N ASP A 130 -15.34 -18.47 4.59
CA ASP A 130 -15.38 -19.70 3.81
C ASP A 130 -16.84 -20.17 3.84
N ASP A 131 -17.51 -20.19 2.69
CA ASP A 131 -18.84 -20.79 2.58
C ASP A 131 -18.66 -22.30 2.75
N PHE A 132 -19.10 -22.83 3.90
CA PHE A 132 -19.30 -24.26 4.14
C PHE A 132 -20.77 -24.53 4.41
#